data_AF-A0A7S2VJ44-F1
#
_entry.id   AF-A0A7S2VJ44-F1
#
_cell.length_a   1.000
_cell.length_b   1.000
_cell.length_c   1.000
_cell.angle_alpha   90.00
_cell.angle_beta   90.00
_cell.angle_gamma   90.00
#
_symmetry.space_group_name_H-M   'P 1'
#
loop_
_entity.id
_entity.type
_entity.pdbx_description
1 polymer ?
#
loop_
_entity_poly.entity_id
_entity_poly.type
_entity_poly.pdbx_seq_one_letter_code
_entity_poly.pdbx_strand_id
1 'polypeptide(L)'
;LKPFRPSAGLRSLDAPLRSRWPPAPSIVPSMLPQGQARTSQASAVAVVGAADAEKGPLLTAEAQGAAEAGTADDAGLSPSYLFFKYVGFLPLIFAVEMAFFAGRALTCMAQGLVAPQGGRAILLACAFWTAWYFVVRGLAKRGLMEKHVRLARLPMFWPPVPWVIIAGLAAAWPGFLPALVVAVQSAPRLGLIGMQCIRVLAIMSIIKARQGLFPPVLARMLAWPDLVFGVSAWVALALHLRGVALSPGAFAAWNLGGILAIMPVGQLAFSVEALGLVGVQDPPSEVMLRLPMVWGPTTVVPLMLVLNAIAAMPLIYQ
;
A
#
# COMPACT_ATOMS: atom_id res chain seq x y z
N LEU A 1 -14.30 46.62 25.04
CA LEU A 1 -15.53 46.54 24.21
C LEU A 1 -16.19 45.19 24.49
N LYS A 2 -17.52 45.19 24.70
CA LYS A 2 -18.36 44.11 25.27
C LYS A 2 -18.29 42.76 24.52
N PRO A 3 -18.50 41.62 25.19
CA PRO A 3 -18.75 40.34 24.52
C PRO A 3 -20.20 40.23 24.04
N PHE A 4 -20.36 39.70 22.83
CA PHE A 4 -21.62 39.47 22.13
C PHE A 4 -22.27 38.16 22.62
N ARG A 5 -23.52 38.23 23.11
CA ARG A 5 -24.41 37.08 23.34
C ARG A 5 -25.41 36.99 22.20
N PRO A 6 -25.63 35.82 21.59
CA PRO A 6 -26.89 35.53 20.91
C PRO A 6 -27.85 34.84 21.89
N SER A 7 -29.01 35.45 22.04
CA SER A 7 -30.20 34.96 22.72
C SER A 7 -30.82 33.77 22.01
N ALA A 8 -31.37 32.85 22.82
CA ALA A 8 -32.21 31.73 22.43
C ALA A 8 -33.52 32.15 21.75
N GLY A 9 -34.12 31.22 20.99
CA GLY A 9 -35.56 31.21 20.80
C GLY A 9 -36.09 30.39 19.62
N LEU A 10 -36.79 29.30 19.95
CA LEU A 10 -37.94 28.71 19.23
C LEU A 10 -37.58 27.84 17.99
N ARG A 11 -38.07 26.61 17.79
CA ARG A 11 -39.28 25.91 18.27
C ARG A 11 -39.14 24.39 18.07
N SER A 12 -39.74 23.62 18.99
CA SER A 12 -39.97 22.18 18.94
C SER A 12 -40.83 21.75 17.75
N LEU A 13 -40.45 20.67 17.07
CA LEU A 13 -41.35 19.80 16.31
C LEU A 13 -41.05 18.35 16.70
N ASP A 14 -41.78 17.91 17.73
CA ASP A 14 -41.95 16.49 18.06
C ASP A 14 -42.92 15.87 17.05
N ALA A 15 -42.48 14.82 16.36
CA ALA A 15 -43.37 13.82 15.76
C ALA A 15 -42.66 12.46 15.66
N PRO A 16 -43.26 11.36 16.17
CA PRO A 16 -42.63 10.05 16.20
C PRO A 16 -42.96 9.23 14.95
N LEU A 17 -41.97 8.88 14.14
CA LEU A 17 -42.11 7.84 13.12
C LEU A 17 -41.79 6.46 13.72
N ARG A 18 -42.81 5.84 14.31
CA ARG A 18 -42.84 4.39 14.55
C ARG A 18 -43.01 3.67 13.20
N SER A 19 -41.93 3.14 12.65
CA SER A 19 -42.00 2.15 11.58
C SER A 19 -41.97 0.74 12.18
N ARG A 20 -43.02 -0.01 11.83
CA ARG A 20 -43.29 -1.38 12.22
C ARG A 20 -42.29 -2.30 11.53
N TRP A 21 -41.51 -3.05 12.31
CA TRP A 21 -40.83 -4.25 11.82
C TRP A 21 -41.71 -5.47 12.10
N PRO A 22 -41.94 -6.37 11.14
CA PRO A 22 -42.56 -7.66 11.41
C PRO A 22 -41.56 -8.58 12.14
N PRO A 23 -42.04 -9.51 13.00
CA PRO A 23 -41.16 -10.47 13.66
C PRO A 23 -40.58 -11.47 12.67
N ALA A 24 -39.33 -11.87 12.93
CA ALA A 24 -38.62 -12.91 12.18
C ALA A 24 -39.33 -14.28 12.30
N PRO A 25 -39.36 -15.09 11.23
CA PRO A 25 -39.90 -16.44 11.31
C PRO A 25 -38.96 -17.36 12.09
N SER A 26 -39.57 -18.15 12.97
CA SER A 26 -38.97 -19.24 13.73
C SER A 26 -38.47 -20.34 12.81
N ILE A 27 -37.16 -20.60 12.84
CA ILE A 27 -36.56 -21.77 12.18
C ILE A 27 -36.71 -22.97 13.13
N VAL A 28 -37.56 -23.91 12.71
CA VAL A 28 -37.72 -25.24 13.31
C VAL A 28 -36.52 -26.11 12.90
N PRO A 29 -35.89 -26.88 13.81
CA PRO A 29 -34.83 -27.80 13.44
C PRO A 29 -35.43 -29.08 12.86
N SER A 30 -35.21 -29.31 11.56
CA SER A 30 -35.50 -30.59 10.93
C SER A 30 -34.39 -31.60 11.24
N MET A 31 -34.79 -32.69 11.91
CA MET A 31 -34.04 -33.93 12.01
C MET A 31 -33.86 -34.55 10.61
N LEU A 32 -32.65 -34.95 10.26
CA LEU A 32 -32.38 -35.98 9.25
C LEU A 32 -31.12 -36.78 9.65
N PRO A 33 -30.97 -38.04 9.17
CA PRO A 33 -30.49 -39.15 9.98
C PRO A 33 -28.99 -39.41 9.82
N GLN A 34 -28.44 -40.06 10.85
CA GLN A 34 -27.17 -40.77 10.78
C GLN A 34 -27.26 -41.94 9.79
N GLY A 35 -26.27 -42.03 8.89
CA GLY A 35 -26.06 -43.15 7.98
C GLY A 35 -24.62 -43.18 7.45
N GLN A 36 -23.87 -44.19 7.91
CA GLN A 36 -22.60 -44.76 7.43
C GLN A 36 -22.43 -44.77 5.89
N ALA A 37 -21.27 -44.92 5.24
CA ALA A 37 -19.85 -44.99 5.62
C ALA A 37 -19.01 -44.96 4.30
N ARG A 38 -17.78 -44.46 4.43
CA ARG A 38 -16.52 -44.81 3.74
C ARG A 38 -16.59 -45.71 2.48
N THR A 39 -16.07 -45.22 1.36
CA THR A 39 -14.92 -45.75 0.58
C THR A 39 -14.88 -45.13 -0.83
N SER A 40 -13.94 -44.22 -1.12
CA SER A 40 -13.41 -43.99 -2.50
C SER A 40 -12.28 -42.93 -2.63
N GLN A 41 -11.79 -42.32 -1.54
CA GLN A 41 -10.79 -41.23 -1.67
C GLN A 41 -9.31 -41.69 -1.80
N ALA A 42 -9.00 -42.98 -1.76
CA ALA A 42 -7.61 -43.46 -1.78
C ALA A 42 -6.98 -43.57 -3.19
N SER A 43 -7.76 -43.50 -4.28
CA SER A 43 -7.23 -43.74 -5.64
C SER A 43 -7.03 -42.47 -6.46
N ALA A 44 -7.51 -41.30 -6.00
CA ALA A 44 -7.33 -40.02 -6.70
C ALA A 44 -6.04 -39.28 -6.31
N VAL A 45 -5.40 -39.67 -5.19
CA VAL A 45 -4.18 -39.02 -4.67
C VAL A 45 -2.91 -39.53 -5.37
N ALA A 46 -2.93 -40.74 -5.94
CA ALA A 46 -1.73 -41.35 -6.55
C ALA A 46 -1.46 -40.89 -8.00
N VAL A 47 -2.45 -40.33 -8.72
CA VAL A 47 -2.28 -39.90 -10.12
C VAL A 47 -1.87 -38.43 -10.24
N VAL A 48 -2.09 -37.61 -9.21
CA VAL A 48 -1.67 -36.19 -9.20
C VAL A 48 -0.21 -36.03 -8.74
N GLY A 49 0.32 -36.98 -7.97
CA GLY A 49 1.70 -36.91 -7.44
C GLY A 49 2.83 -37.17 -8.45
N ALA A 50 2.54 -37.78 -9.60
CA ALA A 50 3.57 -38.12 -10.59
C ALA A 50 3.78 -37.04 -11.66
N ALA A 51 2.81 -36.15 -11.89
CA ALA A 51 2.91 -35.08 -12.89
C ALA A 51 3.55 -33.79 -12.36
N ASP A 52 3.57 -33.58 -11.04
CA ASP A 52 4.13 -32.39 -10.40
C ASP A 52 5.60 -32.55 -9.94
N ALA A 53 6.14 -33.77 -9.96
CA ALA A 53 7.52 -34.04 -9.52
C ALA A 53 8.59 -33.59 -10.54
N GLU A 54 8.24 -33.45 -11.82
CA GLU A 54 9.20 -33.04 -12.87
C GLU A 54 9.37 -31.52 -13.00
N LYS A 55 8.50 -30.71 -12.40
CA LYS A 55 8.59 -29.23 -12.47
C LYS A 55 9.28 -28.58 -11.27
N GLY A 56 9.49 -29.33 -10.19
CA GLY A 56 10.14 -28.86 -8.96
C GLY A 56 11.61 -28.43 -9.09
N PRO A 57 12.46 -29.09 -9.90
CA PRO A 57 13.87 -28.71 -10.04
C PRO A 57 14.09 -27.54 -11.03
N LEU A 58 13.16 -27.31 -11.96
CA LEU A 58 13.30 -26.26 -12.98
C LEU A 58 13.07 -24.85 -12.42
N LEU A 59 12.13 -24.70 -11.48
CA LEU A 59 11.79 -23.40 -10.88
C LEU A 59 12.88 -22.83 -9.96
N THR A 60 13.78 -23.66 -9.44
CA THR A 60 14.90 -23.20 -8.59
C THR A 60 16.08 -22.70 -9.41
N ALA A 61 16.30 -23.23 -10.63
CA ALA A 61 17.28 -22.73 -11.58
C ALA A 61 16.78 -21.47 -12.31
N GLU A 62 15.49 -21.39 -12.67
CA GLU A 62 14.88 -20.20 -13.28
C GLU A 62 14.83 -18.99 -12.34
N ALA A 63 14.60 -19.21 -11.04
CA ALA A 63 14.62 -18.14 -10.04
C ALA A 63 16.04 -17.63 -9.73
N GLN A 64 17.08 -18.44 -9.93
CA GLN A 64 18.48 -18.04 -9.77
C GLN A 64 19.07 -17.41 -11.04
N GLY A 65 18.58 -17.78 -12.23
CA GLY A 65 18.98 -17.18 -13.52
C GLY A 65 18.46 -15.76 -13.75
N ALA A 66 17.37 -15.35 -13.10
CA ALA A 66 16.76 -14.02 -13.29
C ALA A 66 17.56 -12.85 -12.67
N ALA A 67 18.64 -13.14 -11.94
CA ALA A 67 19.57 -12.14 -11.42
C ALA A 67 20.74 -11.85 -12.37
N GLU A 68 20.93 -12.66 -13.41
CA GLU A 68 21.93 -12.45 -14.45
C GLU A 68 21.24 -11.99 -15.74
N ALA A 69 21.91 -11.07 -16.44
CA ALA A 69 21.41 -10.41 -17.62
C ALA A 69 20.84 -11.39 -18.66
N GLY A 70 19.63 -11.12 -19.14
CA GLY A 70 19.05 -11.67 -20.38
C GLY A 70 19.41 -13.11 -20.68
N THR A 71 18.78 -14.06 -20.00
CA THR A 71 18.87 -15.48 -20.37
C THR A 71 18.26 -15.70 -21.74
N ALA A 72 18.70 -16.74 -22.44
CA ALA A 72 18.31 -17.07 -23.83
C ALA A 72 16.79 -17.13 -24.09
N ASP A 73 15.96 -17.30 -23.04
CA ASP A 73 14.49 -17.25 -23.09
C ASP A 73 13.89 -15.83 -23.22
N ASP A 74 14.67 -14.78 -22.98
CA ASP A 74 14.22 -13.39 -23.17
C ASP A 74 14.51 -12.88 -24.60
N ALA A 75 15.18 -13.69 -25.44
CA ALA A 75 15.49 -13.36 -26.83
C ALA A 75 14.20 -13.28 -27.66
N GLY A 76 13.84 -12.06 -28.07
CA GLY A 76 12.64 -11.79 -28.88
C GLY A 76 11.47 -11.17 -28.09
N LEU A 77 11.60 -11.01 -26.77
CA LEU A 77 10.63 -10.24 -25.99
C LEU A 77 10.83 -8.75 -26.22
N SER A 78 9.72 -8.01 -26.33
CA SER A 78 9.80 -6.57 -26.57
C SER A 78 10.52 -5.87 -25.41
N PRO A 79 11.29 -4.79 -25.66
CA PRO A 79 11.89 -3.98 -24.60
C PRO A 79 10.88 -3.48 -23.57
N SER A 80 9.63 -3.24 -23.99
CA SER A 80 8.52 -2.90 -23.11
C SER A 80 8.12 -4.05 -22.18
N TYR A 81 8.14 -5.30 -22.66
CA TYR A 81 7.88 -6.48 -21.83
C TYR A 81 9.02 -6.73 -20.84
N LEU A 82 10.27 -6.55 -21.24
CA LEU A 82 11.43 -6.68 -20.34
C LEU A 82 11.45 -5.58 -19.28
N PHE A 83 11.17 -4.33 -19.66
CA PHE A 83 10.97 -3.23 -18.71
C PHE A 83 9.83 -3.55 -17.74
N PHE A 84 8.73 -4.09 -18.27
CA PHE A 84 7.57 -4.46 -17.50
C PHE A 84 7.87 -5.60 -16.51
N LYS A 85 8.58 -6.65 -16.95
CA LYS A 85 8.99 -7.82 -16.17
C LYS A 85 9.96 -7.42 -15.06
N TYR A 86 11.03 -6.68 -15.38
CA TYR A 86 12.19 -6.50 -14.49
C TYR A 86 12.30 -5.15 -13.78
N VAL A 87 11.80 -4.05 -14.37
CA VAL A 87 11.99 -2.70 -13.80
C VAL A 87 10.80 -2.29 -12.94
N GLY A 88 9.58 -2.58 -13.41
CA GLY A 88 8.34 -2.18 -12.73
C GLY A 88 8.16 -0.65 -12.64
N PHE A 89 7.01 -0.20 -12.16
CA PHE A 89 6.73 1.23 -12.01
C PHE A 89 7.27 1.84 -10.70
N LEU A 90 7.67 1.01 -9.73
CA LEU A 90 8.10 1.45 -8.41
C LEU A 90 9.23 2.51 -8.43
N PRO A 91 10.27 2.44 -9.28
CA PRO A 91 11.27 3.51 -9.39
C PRO A 91 10.66 4.85 -9.82
N LEU A 92 9.71 4.81 -10.76
CA LEU A 92 9.01 6.01 -11.23
C LEU A 92 8.12 6.60 -10.12
N ILE A 93 7.37 5.75 -9.42
CA ILE A 93 6.52 6.17 -8.30
C ILE A 93 7.38 6.85 -7.23
N PHE A 94 8.49 6.21 -6.84
CA PHE A 94 9.44 6.77 -5.89
C PHE A 94 9.99 8.13 -6.35
N ALA A 95 10.38 8.26 -7.63
CA ALA A 95 10.88 9.52 -8.18
C ALA A 95 9.82 10.63 -8.11
N VAL A 96 8.54 10.30 -8.39
CA VAL A 96 7.44 11.26 -8.29
C VAL A 96 7.17 11.67 -6.84
N GLU A 97 7.24 10.74 -5.89
CA GLU A 97 7.11 11.04 -4.45
C GLU A 97 8.25 11.96 -3.97
N MET A 98 9.50 11.66 -4.34
CA MET A 98 10.65 12.52 -4.02
C MET A 98 10.51 13.90 -4.63
N ALA A 99 10.10 13.99 -5.90
CA ALA A 99 9.86 15.28 -6.57
C ALA A 99 8.76 16.07 -5.87
N PHE A 100 7.68 15.40 -5.42
CA PHE A 100 6.61 16.03 -4.67
C PHE A 100 7.13 16.63 -3.35
N PHE A 101 7.78 15.83 -2.49
CA PHE A 101 8.27 16.32 -1.19
C PHE A 101 9.34 17.42 -1.34
N ALA A 102 10.30 17.24 -2.24
CA ALA A 102 11.34 18.24 -2.49
C ALA A 102 10.75 19.53 -3.08
N GLY A 103 9.84 19.41 -4.05
CA GLY A 103 9.16 20.56 -4.66
C GLY A 103 8.33 21.33 -3.64
N ARG A 104 7.61 20.64 -2.74
CA ARG A 104 6.86 21.28 -1.65
C ARG A 104 7.77 21.97 -0.66
N ALA A 105 8.89 21.35 -0.28
CA ALA A 105 9.88 21.97 0.60
C ALA A 105 10.41 23.29 0.01
N LEU A 106 10.86 23.26 -1.25
CA LEU A 106 11.36 24.44 -1.96
C LEU A 106 10.28 25.53 -2.10
N THR A 107 9.07 25.14 -2.49
CA THR A 107 7.94 26.09 -2.62
C THR A 107 7.62 26.76 -1.29
N CYS A 108 7.56 26.00 -0.20
CA CYS A 108 7.24 26.55 1.13
C CYS A 108 8.36 27.43 1.68
N MET A 109 9.63 27.10 1.40
CA MET A 109 10.77 27.96 1.74
C MET A 109 10.69 29.29 0.97
N ALA A 110 10.42 29.24 -0.34
CA ALA A 110 10.31 30.43 -1.18
C ALA A 110 9.13 31.34 -0.77
N GLN A 111 8.04 30.74 -0.28
CA GLN A 111 6.85 31.45 0.22
C GLN A 111 6.97 31.89 1.68
N GLY A 112 8.06 31.56 2.39
CA GLY A 112 8.22 31.87 3.81
C GLY A 112 7.28 31.10 4.75
N LEU A 113 6.61 30.04 4.26
CA LEU A 113 5.71 29.20 5.07
C LEU A 113 6.48 28.29 6.03
N VAL A 114 7.73 27.97 5.70
CA VAL A 114 8.60 27.09 6.48
C VAL A 114 9.96 27.77 6.65
N ALA A 115 10.50 27.74 7.87
CA ALA A 115 11.83 28.24 8.15
C ALA A 115 12.88 27.53 7.28
N PRO A 116 13.93 28.21 6.79
CA PRO A 116 14.93 27.60 5.90
C PRO A 116 15.55 26.32 6.45
N GLN A 117 15.72 26.22 7.77
CA GLN A 117 16.24 25.02 8.44
C GLN A 117 15.30 23.82 8.30
N GLY A 118 13.99 24.02 8.52
CA GLY A 118 12.97 22.97 8.37
C GLY A 118 12.83 22.50 6.92
N GLY A 119 12.86 23.43 5.96
CA GLY A 119 12.83 23.07 4.55
C GLY A 119 14.08 22.31 4.09
N ARG A 120 15.28 22.71 4.55
CA ARG A 120 16.52 21.94 4.34
C ARG A 120 16.45 20.55 4.95
N ALA A 121 15.84 20.40 6.13
CA ALA A 121 15.66 19.09 6.74
C ALA A 121 14.80 18.15 5.88
N ILE A 122 13.75 18.65 5.22
CA ILE A 122 12.95 17.86 4.27
C ILE A 122 13.79 17.45 3.06
N LEU A 123 14.61 18.36 2.51
CA LEU A 123 15.50 18.05 1.38
C LEU A 123 16.56 17.00 1.75
N LEU A 124 17.14 17.11 2.95
CA LEU A 124 18.06 16.11 3.49
C LEU A 124 17.36 14.76 3.70
N ALA A 125 16.11 14.75 4.17
CA ALA A 125 15.31 13.54 4.27
C ALA A 125 15.05 12.90 2.90
N CYS A 126 14.79 13.70 1.85
CA CYS A 126 14.65 13.20 0.48
C CYS A 126 15.99 12.60 -0.04
N ALA A 127 17.11 13.25 0.25
CA ALA A 127 18.44 12.73 -0.10
C ALA A 127 18.75 11.42 0.64
N PHE A 128 18.43 11.34 1.93
CA PHE A 128 18.54 10.13 2.73
C PHE A 128 17.68 9.00 2.16
N TRP A 129 16.40 9.26 1.85
CA TRP A 129 15.51 8.28 1.24
C TRP A 129 16.00 7.79 -0.11
N THR A 130 16.57 8.68 -0.91
CA THR A 130 17.18 8.33 -2.20
C THR A 130 18.41 7.44 -2.00
N ALA A 131 19.29 7.78 -1.04
CA ALA A 131 20.42 6.92 -0.69
C ALA A 131 19.96 5.55 -0.19
N TRP A 132 18.92 5.52 0.67
CA TRP A 132 18.32 4.30 1.18
C TRP A 132 17.73 3.42 0.08
N TYR A 133 17.07 4.00 -0.92
CA TYR A 133 16.59 3.27 -2.11
C TYR A 133 17.73 2.51 -2.81
N PHE A 134 18.91 3.13 -2.96
CA PHE A 134 20.09 2.48 -3.54
C PHE A 134 20.72 1.44 -2.61
N VAL A 135 20.71 1.68 -1.29
CA VAL A 135 21.15 0.69 -0.30
C VAL A 135 20.27 -0.56 -0.38
N VAL A 136 18.94 -0.41 -0.34
CA VAL A 136 17.99 -1.52 -0.49
C VAL A 136 18.22 -2.27 -1.79
N ARG A 137 18.42 -1.56 -2.91
CA ARG A 137 18.76 -2.18 -4.20
C ARG A 137 20.04 -3.01 -4.09
N GLY A 138 21.09 -2.49 -3.47
CA GLY A 138 22.36 -3.18 -3.28
C GLY A 138 22.23 -4.42 -2.39
N LEU A 139 21.48 -4.33 -1.29
CA LEU A 139 21.22 -5.44 -0.38
C LEU A 139 20.38 -6.53 -1.05
N ALA A 140 19.33 -6.15 -1.79
CA ALA A 140 18.47 -7.08 -2.50
C ALA A 140 19.21 -7.80 -3.63
N LYS A 141 20.04 -7.09 -4.43
CA LYS A 141 20.90 -7.70 -5.45
C LYS A 141 21.88 -8.75 -4.90
N ARG A 142 22.31 -8.60 -3.64
CA ARG A 142 23.20 -9.55 -2.95
C ARG A 142 22.44 -10.68 -2.23
N GLY A 143 21.11 -10.77 -2.41
CA GLY A 143 20.25 -11.72 -1.71
C GLY A 143 20.21 -11.52 -0.18
N LEU A 144 20.70 -10.39 0.34
CA LEU A 144 20.79 -10.16 1.78
C LEU A 144 19.41 -9.88 2.40
N MET A 145 18.48 -9.33 1.63
CA MET A 145 17.10 -9.10 2.10
C MET A 145 16.39 -10.44 2.34
N GLU A 146 16.54 -11.39 1.42
CA GLU A 146 15.93 -12.73 1.51
C GLU A 146 16.43 -13.54 2.70
N LYS A 147 17.71 -13.40 3.06
CA LYS A 147 18.29 -14.06 4.26
C LYS A 147 17.56 -13.69 5.56
N HIS A 148 16.86 -12.56 5.57
CA HIS A 148 16.10 -12.06 6.71
C HIS A 148 14.58 -12.25 6.57
N VAL A 149 14.11 -13.13 5.67
CA VAL A 149 12.68 -13.47 5.50
C VAL A 149 12.01 -13.83 6.84
N ARG A 150 12.74 -14.47 7.75
CA ARG A 150 12.21 -14.86 9.07
C ARG A 150 11.81 -13.65 9.92
N LEU A 151 12.55 -12.54 9.83
CA LEU A 151 12.20 -11.29 10.51
C LEU A 151 11.00 -10.63 9.83
N ALA A 152 10.95 -10.66 8.49
CA ALA A 152 9.83 -10.15 7.72
C ALA A 152 8.50 -10.86 7.99
N ARG A 153 8.54 -12.10 8.47
CA ARG A 153 7.37 -12.89 8.90
C ARG A 153 6.88 -12.55 10.30
N LEU A 154 7.66 -11.81 11.11
CA LEU A 154 7.21 -11.41 12.43
C LEU A 154 6.00 -10.46 12.29
N PRO A 155 4.92 -10.70 13.05
CA PRO A 155 3.79 -9.78 13.06
C PRO A 155 4.29 -8.39 13.43
N MET A 156 3.81 -7.37 12.71
CA MET A 156 4.20 -5.98 12.90
C MET A 156 5.68 -5.65 12.60
N PHE A 157 6.43 -6.46 11.85
CA PHE A 157 7.80 -6.07 11.47
C PHE A 157 7.83 -4.92 10.45
N TRP A 158 6.95 -4.96 9.44
CA TRP A 158 6.93 -3.99 8.34
C TRP A 158 6.21 -2.66 8.63
N PRO A 159 5.03 -2.66 9.29
CA PRO A 159 4.32 -1.42 9.61
C PRO A 159 5.16 -0.37 10.36
N PRO A 160 6.01 -0.71 11.35
CA PRO A 160 6.75 0.29 12.11
C PRO A 160 7.99 0.82 11.41
N VAL A 161 8.59 0.13 10.43
CA VAL A 161 9.84 0.58 9.80
C VAL A 161 9.72 1.99 9.18
N PRO A 162 8.68 2.32 8.38
CA PRO A 162 8.41 3.68 7.94
C PRO A 162 8.39 4.71 9.08
N TRP A 163 7.65 4.39 10.14
CA TRP A 163 7.43 5.29 11.28
C TRP A 163 8.68 5.45 12.13
N VAL A 164 9.48 4.40 12.29
CA VAL A 164 10.78 4.44 12.97
C VAL A 164 11.74 5.33 12.21
N ILE A 165 11.78 5.24 10.87
CA ILE A 165 12.59 6.14 10.04
C ILE A 165 12.12 7.58 10.26
N ILE A 166 10.84 7.88 10.09
CA ILE A 166 10.30 9.24 10.26
C ILE A 166 10.56 9.79 11.67
N ALA A 167 10.34 8.96 12.70
CA ALA A 167 10.61 9.32 14.09
C ALA A 167 12.11 9.57 14.33
N GLY A 168 12.97 8.77 13.73
CA GLY A 168 14.42 8.96 13.76
C GLY A 168 14.85 10.28 13.09
N LEU A 169 14.30 10.59 11.91
CA LEU A 169 14.56 11.87 11.23
C LEU A 169 14.01 13.07 12.03
N ALA A 170 12.83 12.91 12.64
CA ALA A 170 12.23 13.93 13.51
C ALA A 170 13.05 14.15 14.80
N ALA A 171 13.64 13.09 15.36
CA ALA A 171 14.54 13.18 16.50
C ALA A 171 15.89 13.80 16.14
N ALA A 172 16.43 13.48 14.96
CA ALA A 172 17.72 13.99 14.48
C ALA A 172 17.65 15.47 14.08
N TRP A 173 16.50 15.95 13.59
CA TRP A 173 16.32 17.33 13.13
C TRP A 173 15.13 18.02 13.78
N PRO A 174 15.38 18.84 14.83
CA PRO A 174 14.37 19.69 15.43
C PRO A 174 13.72 20.59 14.36
N GLY A 175 12.40 20.49 14.21
CA GLY A 175 11.64 21.24 13.20
C GLY A 175 11.35 20.51 11.90
N PHE A 176 11.87 19.29 11.67
CA PHE A 176 11.54 18.47 10.49
C PHE A 176 10.03 18.18 10.42
N LEU A 177 9.45 17.66 11.50
CA LEU A 177 8.04 17.24 11.50
C LEU A 177 7.08 18.43 11.31
N PRO A 178 7.20 19.56 12.05
CA PRO A 178 6.39 20.74 11.77
C PRO A 178 6.53 21.27 10.33
N ALA A 179 7.75 21.31 9.80
CA ALA A 179 8.01 21.73 8.44
C ALA A 179 7.35 20.80 7.41
N LEU A 180 7.44 19.49 7.63
CA LEU A 180 6.84 18.48 6.76
C LEU A 180 5.30 18.59 6.75
N VAL A 181 4.71 18.79 7.93
CA VAL A 181 3.26 19.01 8.08
C VAL A 181 2.82 20.22 7.26
N VAL A 182 3.50 21.36 7.43
CA VAL A 182 3.18 22.58 6.66
C VAL A 182 3.39 22.36 5.15
N ALA A 183 4.47 21.68 4.75
CA ALA A 183 4.78 21.44 3.34
C ALA A 183 3.68 20.66 2.60
N VAL A 184 3.10 19.66 3.28
CA VAL A 184 2.01 18.82 2.73
C VAL A 184 0.66 19.52 2.87
N GLN A 185 0.32 20.09 4.03
CA GLN A 185 -0.99 20.72 4.25
C GLN A 185 -1.19 22.00 3.41
N SER A 186 -0.12 22.70 3.06
CA SER A 186 -0.15 23.83 2.13
C SER A 186 -0.19 23.42 0.65
N ALA A 187 -0.03 22.13 0.33
CA ALA A 187 -0.07 21.67 -1.05
C ALA A 187 -1.48 21.85 -1.64
N PRO A 188 -1.59 22.26 -2.92
CA PRO A 188 -2.88 22.27 -3.60
C PRO A 188 -3.52 20.88 -3.53
N ARG A 189 -4.82 20.82 -3.20
CA ARG A 189 -5.55 19.53 -3.11
C ARG A 189 -5.42 18.71 -4.38
N LEU A 190 -5.41 19.38 -5.54
CA LEU A 190 -5.21 18.75 -6.83
C LEU A 190 -3.90 17.93 -6.89
N GLY A 191 -2.80 18.46 -6.34
CA GLY A 191 -1.52 17.77 -6.28
C GLY A 191 -1.57 16.54 -5.36
N LEU A 192 -2.22 16.65 -4.21
CA LEU A 192 -2.41 15.53 -3.28
C LEU A 192 -3.28 14.42 -3.88
N ILE A 193 -4.36 14.78 -4.58
CA ILE A 193 -5.19 13.82 -5.33
C ILE A 193 -4.36 13.16 -6.44
N GLY A 194 -3.58 13.95 -7.19
CA GLY A 194 -2.70 13.47 -8.25
C GLY A 194 -1.70 12.42 -7.78
N MET A 195 -1.12 12.59 -6.58
CA MET A 195 -0.25 11.57 -5.98
C MET A 195 -0.97 10.22 -5.78
N GLN A 196 -2.25 10.25 -5.36
CA GLN A 196 -3.03 9.03 -5.16
C GLN A 196 -3.45 8.37 -6.48
N CYS A 197 -3.60 9.14 -7.57
CA CYS A 197 -3.91 8.60 -8.90
C CYS A 197 -2.87 7.59 -9.40
N ILE A 198 -1.61 7.73 -8.97
CA ILE A 198 -0.51 6.84 -9.33
C ILE A 198 -0.76 5.40 -8.86
N ARG A 199 -1.55 5.20 -7.80
CA ARG A 199 -1.90 3.88 -7.27
C ARG A 199 -2.67 3.00 -8.27
N VAL A 200 -3.26 3.59 -9.32
CA VAL A 200 -3.86 2.82 -10.41
C VAL A 200 -2.85 1.89 -11.11
N LEU A 201 -1.55 2.20 -11.04
CA LEU A 201 -0.48 1.36 -11.58
C LEU A 201 -0.39 -0.01 -10.89
N ALA A 202 -1.07 -0.22 -9.76
CA ALA A 202 -1.25 -1.53 -9.15
C ALA A 202 -1.96 -2.54 -10.09
N ILE A 203 -2.72 -2.07 -11.09
CA ILE A 203 -3.27 -2.95 -12.15
C ILE A 203 -2.20 -3.82 -12.81
N MET A 204 -0.96 -3.33 -12.87
CA MET A 204 0.16 -4.06 -13.47
C MET A 204 0.52 -5.30 -12.66
N SER A 205 0.45 -5.25 -11.33
CA SER A 205 0.65 -6.43 -10.48
C SER A 205 -0.46 -7.47 -10.68
N ILE A 206 -1.69 -7.03 -10.99
CA ILE A 206 -2.81 -7.91 -11.32
C ILE A 206 -2.58 -8.58 -12.68
N ILE A 207 -2.14 -7.82 -13.68
CA ILE A 207 -1.80 -8.36 -15.01
C ILE A 207 -0.66 -9.37 -14.90
N LYS A 208 0.41 -9.05 -14.17
CA LYS A 208 1.53 -9.97 -13.90
C LYS A 208 1.07 -11.25 -13.23
N ALA A 209 0.15 -11.17 -12.27
CA ALA A 209 -0.37 -12.36 -11.61
C ALA A 209 -1.15 -13.26 -12.55
N ARG A 210 -1.90 -12.69 -13.50
CA ARG A 210 -2.58 -13.48 -14.55
C ARG A 210 -1.61 -14.15 -15.52
N GLN A 211 -0.42 -13.60 -15.68
CA GLN A 211 0.65 -14.15 -16.53
C GLN A 211 1.56 -15.14 -15.78
N GLY A 212 1.29 -15.43 -14.51
CA GLY A 212 2.16 -16.28 -13.67
C GLY A 212 3.46 -15.59 -13.22
N LEU A 213 3.59 -14.28 -13.42
CA LEU A 213 4.79 -13.50 -13.09
C LEU A 213 4.73 -12.83 -11.71
N PHE A 214 3.63 -13.00 -10.98
CA PHE A 214 3.45 -12.42 -9.65
C PHE A 214 2.49 -13.28 -8.81
N PRO A 215 2.76 -13.50 -7.51
CA PRO A 215 1.90 -14.34 -6.70
C PRO A 215 0.44 -13.83 -6.67
N PRO A 216 -0.55 -14.67 -7.04
CA PRO A 216 -1.95 -14.25 -7.07
C PRO A 216 -2.49 -13.80 -5.71
N VAL A 217 -1.96 -14.33 -4.60
CA VAL A 217 -2.34 -13.87 -3.25
C VAL A 217 -1.87 -12.44 -3.01
N LEU A 218 -0.64 -12.10 -3.39
CA LEU A 218 -0.10 -10.74 -3.24
C LEU A 218 -0.82 -9.75 -4.15
N ALA A 219 -1.16 -10.15 -5.38
CA ALA A 219 -2.00 -9.32 -6.25
C ALA A 219 -3.36 -9.04 -5.61
N ARG A 220 -3.97 -10.06 -5.00
CA ARG A 220 -5.27 -9.89 -4.36
C ARG A 220 -5.23 -8.99 -3.14
N MET A 221 -4.19 -9.12 -2.33
CA MET A 221 -4.08 -8.40 -1.07
C MET A 221 -3.53 -6.99 -1.27
N LEU A 222 -2.46 -6.81 -2.04
CA LEU A 222 -1.81 -5.51 -2.17
C LEU A 222 -2.36 -4.71 -3.35
N ALA A 223 -2.49 -5.35 -4.51
CA ALA A 223 -2.75 -4.62 -5.74
C ALA A 223 -4.22 -4.20 -5.89
N TRP A 224 -5.18 -5.02 -5.44
CA TRP A 224 -6.60 -4.65 -5.50
C TRP A 224 -6.95 -3.43 -4.64
N PRO A 225 -6.58 -3.35 -3.35
CA PRO A 225 -6.85 -2.16 -2.55
C PRO A 225 -6.19 -0.90 -3.11
N ASP A 226 -4.95 -1.00 -3.59
CA ASP A 226 -4.26 0.11 -4.25
C ASP A 226 -4.98 0.55 -5.54
N LEU A 227 -5.44 -0.40 -6.35
CA LEU A 227 -6.18 -0.10 -7.57
C LEU A 227 -7.52 0.57 -7.25
N VAL A 228 -8.30 0.03 -6.30
CA VAL A 228 -9.58 0.61 -5.88
C VAL A 228 -9.39 2.03 -5.37
N PHE A 229 -8.38 2.24 -4.53
CA PHE A 229 -8.08 3.58 -4.02
C PHE A 229 -7.59 4.52 -5.13
N GLY A 230 -6.74 4.04 -6.05
CA GLY A 230 -6.28 4.81 -7.21
C GLY A 230 -7.41 5.21 -8.15
N VAL A 231 -8.37 4.31 -8.41
CA VAL A 231 -9.59 4.62 -9.17
C VAL A 231 -10.43 5.67 -8.42
N SER A 232 -10.56 5.55 -7.10
CA SER A 232 -11.25 6.58 -6.30
C SER A 232 -10.58 7.95 -6.41
N ALA A 233 -9.24 8.00 -6.51
CA ALA A 233 -8.48 9.22 -6.73
C ALA A 233 -8.75 9.83 -8.11
N TRP A 234 -8.82 9.01 -9.16
CA TRP A 234 -9.22 9.48 -10.49
C TRP A 234 -10.64 10.04 -10.53
N VAL A 235 -11.57 9.43 -9.81
CA VAL A 235 -12.93 9.97 -9.65
C VAL A 235 -12.88 11.31 -8.91
N ALA A 236 -12.16 11.39 -7.79
CA ALA A 236 -12.00 12.64 -7.04
C ALA A 236 -11.33 13.75 -7.89
N LEU A 237 -10.35 13.40 -8.71
CA LEU A 237 -9.68 14.29 -9.66
C LEU A 237 -10.67 14.82 -10.69
N ALA A 238 -11.43 13.93 -11.33
CA ALA A 238 -12.43 14.31 -12.34
C ALA A 238 -13.52 15.23 -11.76
N LEU A 239 -13.99 14.94 -10.54
CA LEU A 239 -14.95 15.79 -9.82
C LEU A 239 -14.35 17.17 -9.50
N HIS A 240 -13.11 17.21 -9.01
CA HIS A 240 -12.43 18.46 -8.68
C HIS A 240 -12.24 19.35 -9.92
N LEU A 241 -11.85 18.77 -11.05
CA LEU A 241 -11.72 19.49 -12.33
C LEU A 241 -13.05 20.03 -12.87
N ARG A 242 -14.19 19.47 -12.42
CA ARG A 242 -15.54 19.98 -12.70
C ARG A 242 -16.05 20.99 -11.67
N GLY A 243 -15.20 21.43 -10.73
CA GLY A 243 -15.56 22.37 -9.68
C GLY A 243 -16.20 21.73 -8.43
N VAL A 244 -16.31 20.40 -8.38
CA VAL A 244 -16.86 19.67 -7.22
C VAL A 244 -15.70 19.17 -6.36
N ALA A 245 -15.27 19.99 -5.40
CA ALA A 245 -14.21 19.63 -4.47
C ALA A 245 -14.75 18.88 -3.24
N LEU A 246 -14.02 17.86 -2.78
CA LEU A 246 -14.28 17.23 -1.48
C LEU A 246 -14.20 18.28 -0.37
N SER A 247 -15.13 18.22 0.59
CA SER A 247 -15.04 19.04 1.80
C SER A 247 -13.75 18.71 2.57
N PRO A 248 -13.23 19.61 3.43
CA PRO A 248 -12.02 19.33 4.21
C PRO A 248 -12.11 18.01 5.00
N GLY A 249 -13.25 17.76 5.67
CA GLY A 249 -13.49 16.53 6.42
C GLY A 249 -13.57 15.30 5.52
N ALA A 250 -14.26 15.37 4.38
CA ALA A 250 -14.33 14.26 3.42
C ALA A 250 -12.96 13.95 2.82
N PHE A 251 -12.16 14.97 2.51
CA PHE A 251 -10.80 14.80 2.01
C PHE A 251 -9.89 14.12 3.03
N ALA A 252 -9.94 14.54 4.30
CA ALA A 252 -9.19 13.91 5.36
C ALA A 252 -9.63 12.46 5.60
N ALA A 253 -10.94 12.18 5.58
CA ALA A 253 -11.49 10.83 5.77
C ALA A 253 -11.09 9.90 4.62
N TRP A 254 -11.08 10.44 3.40
CA TRP A 254 -10.59 9.74 2.22
C TRP A 254 -9.12 9.36 2.34
N ASN A 255 -8.24 10.27 2.80
CA ASN A 255 -6.84 9.95 3.06
C ASN A 255 -6.66 8.91 4.19
N LEU A 256 -7.50 8.96 5.25
CA LEU A 256 -7.52 7.92 6.28
C LEU A 256 -7.89 6.56 5.69
N GLY A 257 -8.87 6.50 4.79
CA GLY A 257 -9.18 5.30 4.00
C GLY A 257 -7.95 4.81 3.20
N GLY A 258 -7.13 5.72 2.70
CA GLY A 258 -5.88 5.41 2.02
C GLY A 258 -4.86 4.70 2.92
N ILE A 259 -4.77 5.09 4.19
CA ILE A 259 -3.94 4.41 5.21
C ILE A 259 -4.48 3.00 5.47
N LEU A 260 -5.79 2.90 5.68
CA LEU A 260 -6.47 1.62 5.97
C LEU A 260 -6.43 0.64 4.78
N ALA A 261 -6.32 1.13 3.55
CA ALA A 261 -6.13 0.29 2.38
C ALA A 261 -4.72 -0.35 2.33
N ILE A 262 -3.72 0.30 2.94
CA ILE A 262 -2.31 -0.11 2.86
C ILE A 262 -1.88 -0.88 4.11
N MET A 263 -2.05 -0.31 5.30
CA MET A 263 -1.46 -0.81 6.55
C MET A 263 -1.95 -2.20 6.95
N PRO A 264 -3.26 -2.44 7.19
CA PRO A 264 -3.73 -3.75 7.65
C PRO A 264 -3.58 -4.81 6.55
N VAL A 265 -3.76 -4.44 5.29
CA VAL A 265 -3.69 -5.40 4.19
C VAL A 265 -2.24 -5.77 3.85
N GLY A 266 -1.32 -4.80 3.90
CA GLY A 266 0.11 -5.02 3.81
C GLY A 266 0.62 -5.91 4.93
N GLN A 267 0.18 -5.67 6.16
CA GLN A 267 0.53 -6.53 7.30
C GLN A 267 0.03 -7.97 7.09
N LEU A 268 -1.22 -8.12 6.67
CA LEU A 268 -1.77 -9.44 6.40
C LEU A 268 -0.96 -10.16 5.31
N ALA A 269 -0.55 -9.46 4.24
CA ALA A 269 0.23 -10.04 3.15
C ALA A 269 1.60 -10.61 3.59
N PHE A 270 2.22 -10.04 4.63
CA PHE A 270 3.43 -10.61 5.23
C PHE A 270 3.14 -11.73 6.25
N SER A 271 1.95 -11.72 6.85
CA SER A 271 1.56 -12.68 7.89
C SER A 271 0.79 -13.89 7.37
N VAL A 272 0.30 -13.90 6.12
CA VAL A 272 -0.49 -15.05 5.59
C VAL A 272 0.26 -16.38 5.63
N GLU A 273 1.58 -16.37 5.47
CA GLU A 273 2.42 -17.57 5.65
C GLU A 273 2.45 -18.04 7.11
N ALA A 274 2.67 -17.10 8.04
CA ALA A 274 2.67 -17.39 9.47
C ALA A 274 1.30 -17.88 9.97
N LEU A 275 0.22 -17.47 9.29
CA LEU A 275 -1.14 -17.88 9.58
C LEU A 275 -1.57 -19.17 8.87
N GLY A 276 -0.71 -19.79 8.05
CA GLY A 276 -1.03 -21.03 7.32
C GLY A 276 -2.11 -20.87 6.25
N LEU A 277 -2.37 -19.64 5.77
CA LEU A 277 -3.47 -19.32 4.85
C LEU A 277 -3.10 -19.49 3.37
N VAL A 278 -1.86 -19.88 3.06
CA VAL A 278 -1.36 -20.08 1.69
C VAL A 278 -0.48 -21.32 1.62
N GLY A 279 -0.57 -22.05 0.50
CA GLY A 279 0.34 -23.17 0.20
C GLY A 279 1.79 -22.70 0.02
N VAL A 280 2.72 -23.64 0.19
CA VAL A 280 4.18 -23.43 0.28
C VAL A 280 4.84 -23.00 -1.05
N GLN A 281 4.12 -23.04 -2.17
CA GLN A 281 4.65 -22.61 -3.46
C GLN A 281 4.66 -21.08 -3.54
N ASP A 282 5.87 -20.50 -3.49
CA ASP A 282 6.21 -19.07 -3.48
C ASP A 282 5.72 -18.27 -2.26
N PRO A 283 6.43 -18.36 -1.12
CA PRO A 283 6.12 -17.56 0.05
C PRO A 283 6.01 -16.06 -0.30
N PRO A 284 4.82 -15.44 -0.14
CA PRO A 284 4.59 -14.01 -0.36
C PRO A 284 5.66 -13.09 0.21
N SER A 285 6.19 -13.40 1.39
CA SER A 285 7.23 -12.63 2.09
C SER A 285 8.59 -12.63 1.39
N GLU A 286 8.96 -13.73 0.73
CA GLU A 286 10.22 -13.84 -0.02
C GLU A 286 10.15 -13.04 -1.32
N VAL A 287 9.02 -13.15 -2.03
CA VAL A 287 8.77 -12.37 -3.25
C VAL A 287 8.74 -10.87 -2.95
N MET A 288 8.18 -10.46 -1.80
CA MET A 288 8.18 -9.06 -1.37
C MET A 288 9.58 -8.53 -1.01
N LEU A 289 10.57 -9.40 -0.77
CA LEU A 289 11.95 -9.02 -0.47
C LEU A 289 12.89 -9.07 -1.67
N ARG A 290 12.39 -9.55 -2.82
CA ARG A 290 13.09 -9.56 -4.10
C ARG A 290 12.89 -8.27 -4.87
N LEU A 291 13.83 -7.96 -5.75
CA LEU A 291 13.64 -6.87 -6.72
C LEU A 291 12.59 -7.27 -7.77
N PRO A 292 11.79 -6.31 -8.27
CA PRO A 292 11.70 -4.91 -7.84
C PRO A 292 10.78 -4.69 -6.63
N MET A 293 10.10 -5.73 -6.14
CA MET A 293 9.02 -5.64 -5.14
C MET A 293 9.45 -5.08 -3.79
N VAL A 294 10.69 -5.33 -3.38
CA VAL A 294 11.26 -4.84 -2.12
C VAL A 294 11.16 -3.32 -1.96
N TRP A 295 11.18 -2.55 -3.07
CA TRP A 295 11.00 -1.11 -3.03
C TRP A 295 9.61 -0.67 -2.58
N GLY A 296 8.57 -1.49 -2.80
CA GLY A 296 7.22 -1.19 -2.32
C GLY A 296 7.21 -0.95 -0.80
N PRO A 297 7.43 -1.99 0.03
CA PRO A 297 7.36 -1.87 1.48
C PRO A 297 8.54 -1.12 2.09
N THR A 298 9.70 -1.06 1.42
CA THR A 298 10.88 -0.37 1.98
C THR A 298 10.98 1.09 1.62
N THR A 299 10.38 1.58 0.52
CA THR A 299 10.51 2.97 0.06
C THR A 299 9.18 3.63 -0.28
N VAL A 300 8.43 3.11 -1.27
CA VAL A 300 7.26 3.78 -1.85
C VAL A 300 6.09 3.87 -0.87
N VAL A 301 5.69 2.72 -0.33
CA VAL A 301 4.58 2.61 0.63
C VAL A 301 4.79 3.51 1.87
N PRO A 302 5.97 3.51 2.53
CA PRO A 302 6.28 4.46 3.61
C PRO A 302 5.91 5.92 3.30
N LEU A 303 6.29 6.41 2.13
CA LEU A 303 6.12 7.81 1.73
C LEU A 303 4.66 8.14 1.44
N MET A 304 3.94 7.22 0.80
CA MET A 304 2.50 7.36 0.57
C MET A 304 1.71 7.35 1.88
N LEU A 305 2.14 6.54 2.88
CA LEU A 305 1.55 6.54 4.22
C LEU A 305 1.77 7.87 4.95
N VAL A 306 2.95 8.48 4.84
CA VAL A 306 3.22 9.82 5.39
C VAL A 306 2.28 10.86 4.78
N LEU A 307 2.16 10.84 3.45
CA LEU A 307 1.31 11.77 2.73
C LEU A 307 -0.15 11.66 3.21
N ASN A 308 -0.68 10.42 3.26
CA ASN A 308 -2.03 10.15 3.72
C ASN A 308 -2.23 10.55 5.19
N ALA A 309 -1.29 10.23 6.07
CA ALA A 309 -1.38 10.56 7.49
C ALA A 309 -1.44 12.07 7.72
N ILE A 310 -0.55 12.84 7.09
CA ILE A 310 -0.53 14.29 7.23
C ILE A 310 -1.79 14.93 6.63
N ALA A 311 -2.27 14.43 5.49
CA ALA A 311 -3.52 14.88 4.88
C ALA A 311 -4.76 14.54 5.73
N ALA A 312 -4.71 13.47 6.53
CA ALA A 312 -5.79 13.04 7.42
C ALA A 312 -5.78 13.75 8.79
N MET A 313 -4.66 14.37 9.21
CA MET A 313 -4.54 15.01 10.53
C MET A 313 -5.66 16.00 10.90
N PRO A 314 -6.25 16.79 9.98
CA PRO A 314 -7.36 17.67 10.33
C PRO A 314 -8.58 16.96 10.92
N LEU A 315 -8.72 15.63 10.80
CA LEU A 315 -9.77 14.87 11.50
C LEU A 315 -9.36 14.40 12.91
N ILE A 316 -8.06 14.33 13.18
CA ILE A 316 -7.51 13.78 14.43
C ILE A 316 -7.41 14.87 15.50
N TYR A 317 -7.17 16.11 15.08
CA TYR A 317 -6.91 17.26 15.97
C TYR A 317 -8.04 18.31 15.97
N GLN A 318 -9.27 17.93 15.64
CA GLN A 318 -10.48 18.75 15.84
C GLN A 318 -10.92 18.70 17.31
#